data_AF-A0A4E9DJC1-F1
#
_entry.id   AF-A0A4E9DJC1-F1
#
_cell.length_a   1.000
_cell.length_b   1.000
_cell.length_c   1.000
_cell.angle_alpha   90.00
_cell.angle_beta   90.00
_cell.angle_gamma   90.00
#
_symmetry.space_group_name_H-M   'P 1'
#
loop_
_entity.id
_entity.type
_entity.pdbx_description
1 polymer ?
#
loop_
_entity_poly.entity_id
_entity_poly.type
_entity_poly.pdbx_seq_one_letter_code
_entity_poly.pdbx_strand_id
1 'polypeptide(L)'
;MSVPPAVSIALLLLTLFVVFVGIALYLRSQVQVFVRAIFTHTQEKRDKDDSTVANSGDTSFPAPPRPPSTITMTSRTALRGFSRSLNPSRCSQTFVRPFSSANVVRKNYQTPTSDRPTHFGYETVTEAEKQQRVAGVFTSVAETYDKMNDFMSLGIHRLWKDYFISSLNPGATNPPGQAQRILDVAGGTGDIAFRHLQHAHEFNCNPNVSVIISDINPDMLGVGRQRSLALPASHQSALSFLEANAEVLPSQIEDNSLDLYTVAFGIRNFSNIPAALKEAHRVLKPGGVFACLEFSKVDKHPIFNTIYKQWSFKGIPLIGQLVAGDRDSYQYLVESIERFPSQTQFRDMIKDAGFVVAGEGYEDLTGGIAAIHKGMKPV
;
A
#
# COMPACT_ATOMS: atom_id res chain seq x y z
N MET A 1 -44.53 16.16 7.14
CA MET A 1 -44.01 16.93 8.29
C MET A 1 -42.50 16.95 8.19
N SER A 2 -41.90 18.10 7.88
CA SER A 2 -40.45 18.28 7.78
C SER A 2 -39.83 18.30 9.18
N VAL A 3 -38.88 17.41 9.43
CA VAL A 3 -38.13 17.37 10.69
C VAL A 3 -37.32 18.69 10.80
N PRO A 4 -37.37 19.41 11.93
CA PRO A 4 -36.65 20.67 12.09
C PRO A 4 -35.13 20.47 11.90
N PRO A 5 -34.41 21.41 11.26
CA PRO A 5 -32.96 21.29 11.01
C PRO A 5 -32.13 20.97 12.25
N ALA A 6 -32.53 21.52 13.41
CA ALA A 6 -31.88 21.28 14.69
C ALA A 6 -32.00 19.82 15.16
N VAL A 7 -33.10 19.14 14.84
CA VAL A 7 -33.31 17.72 15.19
C VAL A 7 -32.45 16.82 14.29
N SER A 8 -32.26 17.17 13.01
CA SER A 8 -31.32 16.47 12.12
C SER A 8 -29.87 16.59 12.59
N ILE A 9 -29.45 17.78 13.03
CA ILE A 9 -28.08 18.00 13.54
C ILE A 9 -27.86 17.26 14.85
N ALA A 10 -28.84 17.27 15.76
CA ALA A 10 -28.75 16.51 17.01
C ALA A 10 -28.68 14.99 16.78
N LEU A 11 -29.45 14.47 15.80
CA LEU A 11 -29.35 13.06 15.41
C LEU A 11 -28.00 12.73 14.77
N LEU A 12 -27.44 13.64 13.96
CA LEU A 12 -26.13 13.49 13.35
C LEU A 12 -25.02 13.45 14.43
N LEU A 13 -25.07 14.35 15.40
CA LEU A 13 -24.12 14.42 16.51
C LEU A 13 -24.25 13.22 17.45
N LEU A 14 -25.48 12.75 17.72
CA LEU A 14 -25.71 11.53 18.51
C LEU A 14 -25.21 10.28 17.78
N THR A 15 -25.40 10.23 16.46
CA THR A 15 -24.90 9.13 15.62
C THR A 15 -23.38 9.16 15.54
N LEU A 16 -22.78 10.34 15.37
CA LEU A 16 -21.34 10.55 15.50
C LEU A 16 -20.86 10.07 16.86
N PHE A 17 -21.52 10.45 17.96
CA PHE A 17 -21.16 10.02 19.31
C PHE A 17 -21.21 8.50 19.48
N VAL A 18 -22.28 7.84 19.00
CA VAL A 18 -22.42 6.37 19.08
C VAL A 18 -21.36 5.67 18.22
N VAL A 19 -21.06 6.20 17.04
CA VAL A 19 -20.00 5.69 16.16
C VAL A 19 -18.62 5.93 16.79
N PHE A 20 -18.36 7.10 17.38
CA PHE A 20 -17.11 7.42 18.08
C PHE A 20 -16.90 6.54 19.31
N VAL A 21 -17.95 6.32 20.11
CA VAL A 21 -17.88 5.42 21.27
C VAL A 21 -17.74 3.98 20.82
N GLY A 22 -18.45 3.55 19.77
CA GLY A 22 -18.32 2.21 19.20
C GLY A 22 -16.93 1.95 18.63
N ILE A 23 -16.39 2.90 17.86
CA ILE A 23 -15.03 2.86 17.31
C ILE A 23 -13.99 2.93 18.42
N ALA A 24 -14.15 3.76 19.45
CA ALA A 24 -13.22 3.84 20.57
C ALA A 24 -13.20 2.56 21.42
N LEU A 25 -14.36 1.97 21.69
CA LEU A 25 -14.48 0.69 22.39
C LEU A 25 -13.92 -0.46 21.54
N TYR A 26 -14.15 -0.43 20.23
CA TYR A 26 -13.60 -1.39 19.28
C TYR A 26 -12.08 -1.25 19.14
N LEU A 27 -11.55 -0.03 18.99
CA LEU A 27 -10.12 0.26 18.95
C LEU A 27 -9.44 -0.16 20.26
N ARG A 28 -10.09 0.01 21.42
CA ARG A 28 -9.56 -0.51 22.69
C ARG A 28 -9.44 -2.03 22.67
N SER A 29 -10.40 -2.73 22.06
CA SER A 29 -10.33 -4.18 21.87
C SER A 29 -9.27 -4.58 20.84
N GLN A 30 -9.15 -3.87 19.72
CA GLN A 30 -8.16 -4.14 18.68
C GLN A 30 -6.73 -3.82 19.11
N VAL A 31 -6.51 -2.76 19.90
CA VAL A 31 -5.20 -2.50 20.52
C VAL A 31 -4.82 -3.64 21.44
N GLN A 32 -5.76 -4.23 22.18
CA GLN A 32 -5.47 -5.42 22.99
C GLN A 32 -5.15 -6.65 22.14
N VAL A 33 -5.86 -6.88 21.03
CA VAL A 33 -5.57 -7.97 20.08
C VAL A 33 -4.21 -7.76 19.39
N PHE A 34 -3.92 -6.54 18.97
CA PHE A 34 -2.66 -6.13 18.33
C PHE A 34 -1.47 -6.25 19.28
N VAL A 35 -1.59 -5.74 20.52
CA VAL A 35 -0.58 -5.93 21.56
C VAL A 35 -0.36 -7.42 21.83
N ARG A 36 -1.44 -8.22 21.86
CA ARG A 36 -1.35 -9.66 22.06
C ARG A 36 -0.67 -10.36 20.88
N ALA A 37 -0.98 -10.00 19.65
CA ALA A 37 -0.35 -10.53 18.44
C ALA A 37 1.15 -10.20 18.38
N ILE A 38 1.55 -8.96 18.70
CA ILE A 38 2.96 -8.58 18.82
C ILE A 38 3.64 -9.40 19.91
N PHE A 39 3.04 -9.51 21.09
CA PHE A 39 3.62 -10.29 22.19
C PHE A 39 3.76 -11.78 21.83
N THR A 40 2.75 -12.40 21.22
CA THR A 40 2.80 -13.80 20.80
C THR A 40 3.89 -14.03 19.75
N HIS A 41 4.01 -13.15 18.75
CA HIS A 41 5.06 -13.25 17.73
C HIS A 41 6.46 -12.99 18.29
N THR A 42 6.59 -12.17 19.33
CA THR A 42 7.86 -11.90 20.03
C THR A 42 8.26 -13.07 20.93
N GLN A 43 7.29 -13.76 21.55
CA GLN A 43 7.52 -14.96 22.37
C GLN A 43 7.89 -16.17 21.51
N GLU A 44 7.18 -16.40 20.41
CA GLU A 44 7.46 -17.52 19.50
C GLU A 44 8.84 -17.39 18.83
N LYS A 45 9.31 -16.15 18.61
CA LYS A 45 10.68 -15.86 18.15
C LYS A 45 11.72 -16.14 19.25
N ARG A 46 11.42 -15.77 20.50
CA ARG A 46 12.29 -16.05 21.67
C ARG A 46 12.43 -17.55 21.93
N ASP A 47 11.33 -18.30 21.86
CA ASP A 47 11.34 -19.75 22.06
C ASP A 47 12.06 -20.49 20.92
N LYS A 48 11.99 -19.98 19.68
CA LYS A 48 12.77 -20.49 18.54
C LYS A 48 14.26 -20.18 18.67
N ASP A 49 14.62 -18.98 19.13
CA ASP A 49 16.02 -18.61 19.36
C ASP A 49 16.62 -19.43 20.52
N ASP A 50 15.89 -19.63 21.63
CA ASP A 50 16.33 -20.45 22.78
C ASP A 50 16.42 -21.95 22.44
N SER A 51 15.51 -22.48 21.63
CA SER A 51 15.58 -23.89 21.19
C SER A 51 16.67 -24.15 20.15
N THR A 52 17.05 -23.12 19.36
CA THR A 52 18.19 -23.21 18.43
C THR A 52 19.53 -23.14 19.17
N VAL A 53 19.60 -22.37 20.27
CA VAL A 53 20.77 -22.33 21.16
C VAL A 53 20.90 -23.62 21.98
N ALA A 54 19.80 -24.19 22.47
CA ALA A 54 19.80 -25.41 23.27
C ALA A 54 20.22 -26.68 22.49
N ASN A 55 20.16 -26.68 21.15
CA ASN A 55 20.52 -27.83 20.31
C ASN A 55 21.94 -27.77 19.70
N SER A 56 22.77 -26.82 20.13
CA SER A 56 24.18 -26.70 19.70
C SER A 56 25.18 -26.91 20.83
N GLY A 57 24.94 -27.93 21.66
CA GLY A 57 25.86 -28.40 22.69
C GLY A 57 26.55 -29.70 22.29
N ASP A 58 27.71 -29.61 21.65
CA ASP A 58 28.89 -30.46 21.90
C ASP A 58 29.94 -30.27 20.80
N THR A 59 30.89 -29.36 21.03
CA THR A 59 32.32 -29.58 20.68
C THR A 59 33.18 -28.58 21.46
N SER A 60 34.05 -29.12 22.29
CA SER A 60 35.04 -28.45 23.13
C SER A 60 36.18 -27.81 22.33
N PHE A 61 36.48 -26.51 22.50
CA PHE A 61 37.82 -25.92 22.29
C PHE A 61 38.00 -24.63 23.13
N PRO A 62 39.24 -24.29 23.55
CA PRO A 62 39.50 -23.41 24.70
C PRO A 62 39.54 -21.91 24.36
N ALA A 63 39.31 -21.09 25.38
CA ALA A 63 39.25 -19.64 25.33
C ALA A 63 40.60 -18.95 25.03
N PRO A 64 40.62 -17.82 24.29
CA PRO A 64 41.82 -17.00 24.13
C PRO A 64 42.01 -16.00 25.31
N PRO A 65 43.25 -15.54 25.56
CA PRO A 65 43.58 -14.75 26.75
C PRO A 65 43.21 -13.26 26.61
N ARG A 66 42.92 -12.63 27.75
CA ARG A 66 42.68 -11.18 27.88
C ARG A 66 44.00 -10.39 27.79
N PRO A 67 44.01 -9.18 27.20
CA PRO A 67 45.09 -8.22 27.41
C PRO A 67 44.81 -7.28 28.61
N PRO A 68 45.86 -6.66 29.19
CA PRO A 68 45.78 -5.92 30.44
C PRO A 68 45.43 -4.44 30.25
N SER A 69 45.03 -3.82 31.35
CA SER A 69 44.68 -2.42 31.52
C SER A 69 45.88 -1.49 31.76
N THR A 70 45.64 -0.19 31.51
CA THR A 70 46.26 1.04 32.06
C THR A 70 47.27 1.77 31.15
N ILE A 71 46.98 3.04 30.81
CA ILE A 71 47.66 4.27 31.31
C ILE A 71 47.21 5.49 30.48
N THR A 72 46.76 6.51 31.22
CA THR A 72 46.51 7.90 30.83
C THR A 72 47.82 8.65 30.55
N MET A 73 47.88 9.55 29.57
CA MET A 73 48.55 10.87 29.73
C MET A 73 48.33 11.80 28.53
N THR A 74 48.35 13.08 28.89
CA THR A 74 47.92 14.31 28.22
C THR A 74 48.93 14.96 27.28
N SER A 75 48.44 15.98 26.54
CA SER A 75 49.13 17.21 26.08
C SER A 75 50.03 17.09 24.84
N ARG A 76 50.22 18.09 23.96
CA ARG A 76 49.66 19.43 23.66
C ARG A 76 50.44 19.93 22.41
N THR A 77 49.85 20.83 21.62
CA THR A 77 50.50 21.85 20.73
C THR A 77 51.31 21.35 19.50
N ALA A 78 51.46 22.05 18.37
CA ALA A 78 51.07 23.40 17.92
C ALA A 78 51.18 23.51 16.37
N LEU A 79 50.32 24.35 15.78
CA LEU A 79 50.57 25.41 14.77
C LEU A 79 51.53 25.20 13.58
N ARG A 80 50.98 25.44 12.38
CA ARG A 80 51.35 26.45 11.33
C ARG A 80 50.71 25.96 10.01
N GLY A 81 49.86 26.66 9.27
CA GLY A 81 49.74 28.10 9.03
C GLY A 81 50.49 28.45 7.73
N PHE A 82 49.78 28.58 6.60
CA PHE A 82 50.11 29.53 5.53
C PHE A 82 48.93 29.71 4.56
N SER A 83 48.44 30.93 4.51
CA SER A 83 47.51 31.47 3.50
C SER A 83 48.29 31.93 2.27
N ARG A 84 47.71 31.82 1.07
CA ARG A 84 47.39 32.99 0.21
C ARG A 84 46.66 32.61 -1.08
N SER A 85 45.65 33.43 -1.32
CA SER A 85 44.87 33.63 -2.54
C SER A 85 45.71 34.35 -3.62
N LEU A 86 45.44 34.08 -4.91
CA LEU A 86 44.85 35.07 -5.84
C LEU A 86 44.58 34.47 -7.24
N ASN A 87 43.38 34.78 -7.74
CA ASN A 87 42.73 34.56 -9.05
C ASN A 87 43.35 35.47 -10.15
N PRO A 88 42.84 35.57 -11.42
CA PRO A 88 41.88 34.74 -12.16
C PRO A 88 42.33 34.43 -13.62
N SER A 89 41.60 33.58 -14.35
CA SER A 89 41.65 33.59 -15.83
C SER A 89 40.27 33.29 -16.40
N ARG A 90 39.75 34.28 -17.14
CA ARG A 90 38.55 34.18 -17.98
C ARG A 90 38.80 33.18 -19.11
N CYS A 91 37.87 32.26 -19.32
CA CYS A 91 37.63 31.69 -20.64
C CYS A 91 36.13 31.58 -20.84
N SER A 92 35.61 32.41 -21.75
CA SER A 92 34.26 32.28 -22.29
C SER A 92 34.20 31.04 -23.17
N GLN A 93 33.17 30.21 -23.01
CA GLN A 93 32.60 29.44 -24.12
C GLN A 93 31.18 28.95 -23.80
N THR A 94 30.23 29.60 -24.47
CA THR A 94 29.04 29.03 -25.13
C THR A 94 28.15 28.05 -24.35
N PHE A 95 27.03 28.61 -23.88
CA PHE A 95 25.82 27.89 -23.49
C PHE A 95 25.19 27.22 -24.72
N VAL A 96 25.32 25.89 -24.83
CA VAL A 96 24.50 25.10 -25.76
C VAL A 96 23.35 24.51 -24.95
N ARG A 97 22.15 25.05 -25.14
CA ARG A 97 20.91 24.42 -24.67
C ARG A 97 20.62 23.22 -25.57
N PRO A 98 20.50 21.99 -25.06
CA PRO A 98 19.81 20.97 -25.83
C PRO A 98 18.31 21.28 -25.73
N PHE A 99 17.74 21.77 -26.83
CA PHE A 99 16.32 21.60 -27.09
C PHE A 99 16.07 20.10 -27.25
N SER A 100 15.79 19.42 -26.15
CA SER A 100 15.23 18.07 -26.19
C SER A 100 13.73 18.23 -26.36
N SER A 101 13.29 18.30 -27.61
CA SER A 101 11.89 18.08 -27.96
C SER A 101 11.56 16.64 -27.60
N ALA A 102 11.11 16.42 -26.36
CA ALA A 102 10.50 15.17 -25.95
C ALA A 102 9.18 15.05 -26.71
N ASN A 103 9.23 14.42 -27.89
CA ASN A 103 8.04 13.82 -28.46
C ASN A 103 7.59 12.74 -27.46
N VAL A 104 6.68 13.12 -26.58
CA VAL A 104 5.90 12.18 -25.79
C VAL A 104 5.07 11.40 -26.79
N VAL A 105 5.60 10.27 -27.24
CA VAL A 105 4.82 9.28 -27.98
C VAL A 105 3.78 8.75 -26.98
N ARG A 106 2.59 9.36 -27.00
CA ARG A 106 1.39 8.78 -26.41
C ARG A 106 1.16 7.45 -27.13
N LYS A 107 1.58 6.34 -26.52
CA LYS A 107 1.11 5.03 -26.93
C LYS A 107 -0.39 4.99 -26.60
N ASN A 108 -1.22 5.14 -27.63
CA ASN A 108 -2.64 4.81 -27.53
C ASN A 108 -2.73 3.31 -27.25
N TYR A 109 -3.01 2.95 -26.00
CA TYR A 109 -3.48 1.62 -25.66
C TYR A 109 -4.90 1.48 -26.23
N GLN A 110 -5.02 1.07 -27.49
CA GLN A 110 -6.28 0.57 -28.02
C GLN A 110 -6.41 -0.90 -27.63
N THR A 111 -7.09 -1.14 -26.51
CA THR A 111 -7.48 -2.48 -26.07
C THR A 111 -8.70 -2.95 -26.87
N PRO A 112 -8.76 -4.19 -27.38
CA PRO A 112 -9.86 -4.67 -28.25
C PRO A 112 -11.19 -4.98 -27.53
N THR A 113 -11.42 -4.51 -26.30
CA THR A 113 -12.60 -4.87 -25.48
C THR A 113 -13.38 -3.67 -24.94
N SER A 114 -13.32 -2.51 -25.61
CA SER A 114 -13.92 -1.26 -25.11
C SER A 114 -15.41 -1.32 -24.81
N ASP A 115 -16.17 -2.18 -25.49
CA ASP A 115 -17.64 -2.12 -25.50
C ASP A 115 -18.32 -3.06 -24.49
N ARG A 116 -17.55 -3.80 -23.68
CA ARG A 116 -18.13 -4.67 -22.65
C ARG A 116 -18.82 -3.82 -21.57
N PRO A 117 -20.05 -4.17 -21.13
CA PRO A 117 -20.71 -3.47 -20.06
C PRO A 117 -20.06 -3.79 -18.70
N THR A 118 -19.87 -2.74 -17.90
CA THR A 118 -19.38 -2.76 -16.52
C THR A 118 -20.17 -1.70 -15.71
N HIS A 119 -19.71 -1.38 -14.50
CA HIS A 119 -20.38 -0.40 -13.63
C HIS A 119 -19.46 0.75 -13.19
N PHE A 120 -20.00 1.97 -13.22
CA PHE A 120 -19.43 3.13 -12.54
C PHE A 120 -20.40 3.51 -11.42
N GLY A 121 -20.08 3.07 -10.19
CA GLY A 121 -21.02 3.13 -9.09
C GLY A 121 -22.32 2.38 -9.42
N TYR A 122 -23.46 3.04 -9.39
CA TYR A 122 -24.74 2.44 -9.78
C TYR A 122 -25.06 2.49 -11.27
N GLU A 123 -24.34 3.29 -12.06
CA GLU A 123 -24.53 3.38 -13.51
C GLU A 123 -23.90 2.20 -14.26
N THR A 124 -24.57 1.71 -15.30
CA THR A 124 -23.97 0.76 -16.26
C THR A 124 -23.27 1.55 -17.35
N VAL A 125 -21.99 1.30 -17.56
CA VAL A 125 -21.13 1.99 -18.54
C VAL A 125 -20.25 0.97 -19.25
N THR A 126 -19.58 1.37 -20.32
CA THR A 126 -18.58 0.51 -20.97
C THR A 126 -17.26 0.44 -20.19
N GLU A 127 -16.44 -0.60 -20.41
CA GLU A 127 -15.11 -0.72 -19.78
C GLU A 127 -14.24 0.52 -20.08
N ALA A 128 -14.28 1.03 -21.31
CA ALA A 128 -13.53 2.22 -21.71
C ALA A 128 -14.03 3.49 -21.02
N GLU A 129 -15.35 3.70 -20.93
CA GLU A 129 -15.92 4.84 -20.21
C GLU A 129 -15.60 4.79 -18.72
N LYS A 130 -15.65 3.60 -18.09
CA LYS A 130 -15.29 3.45 -16.68
C LYS A 130 -13.85 3.87 -16.43
N GLN A 131 -12.91 3.40 -17.26
CA GLN A 131 -11.49 3.77 -17.14
C GLN A 131 -11.30 5.29 -17.21
N GLN A 132 -11.97 5.97 -18.16
CA GLN A 132 -11.89 7.42 -18.31
C GLN A 132 -12.48 8.17 -17.10
N ARG A 133 -13.66 7.76 -16.63
CA ARG A 133 -14.33 8.42 -15.48
C ARG A 133 -13.54 8.23 -14.19
N VAL A 134 -13.04 7.02 -13.95
CA VAL A 134 -12.17 6.69 -12.82
C VAL A 134 -10.90 7.54 -12.86
N ALA A 135 -10.23 7.63 -14.01
CA ALA A 135 -9.05 8.48 -14.16
C ALA A 135 -9.36 9.94 -13.79
N GLY A 136 -10.51 10.48 -14.22
CA GLY A 136 -10.97 11.82 -13.87
C GLY A 136 -11.13 12.04 -12.35
N VAL A 137 -11.76 11.08 -11.65
CA VAL A 137 -11.90 11.10 -10.18
C VAL A 137 -10.53 11.10 -9.50
N PHE A 138 -9.61 10.25 -9.94
CA PHE A 138 -8.29 10.16 -9.29
C PHE A 138 -7.40 11.38 -9.59
N THR A 139 -7.49 11.97 -10.78
CA THR A 139 -6.79 13.21 -11.11
C THR A 139 -7.28 14.38 -10.27
N SER A 140 -8.60 14.51 -10.02
CA SER A 140 -9.12 15.61 -9.18
C SER A 140 -8.72 15.48 -7.72
N VAL A 141 -8.50 14.26 -7.22
CA VAL A 141 -8.18 14.01 -5.81
C VAL A 141 -6.72 13.66 -5.54
N ALA A 142 -5.83 13.64 -6.54
CA ALA A 142 -4.46 13.13 -6.35
C ALA A 142 -3.71 13.79 -5.17
N GLU A 143 -3.84 15.10 -5.00
CA GLU A 143 -3.23 15.85 -3.88
C GLU A 143 -3.95 15.70 -2.54
N THR A 144 -5.25 15.37 -2.57
CA THR A 144 -6.13 15.31 -1.40
C THR A 144 -6.50 13.88 -1.01
N TYR A 145 -6.07 12.87 -1.78
CA TYR A 145 -6.47 11.47 -1.65
C TYR A 145 -6.21 10.91 -0.25
N ASP A 146 -5.06 11.24 0.34
CA ASP A 146 -4.74 10.80 1.70
C ASP A 146 -5.62 11.48 2.75
N LYS A 147 -5.97 12.77 2.55
CA LYS A 147 -6.89 13.49 3.44
C LYS A 147 -8.29 12.89 3.35
N MET A 148 -8.71 12.52 2.14
CA MET A 148 -9.96 11.80 1.91
C MET A 148 -9.95 10.47 2.68
N ASN A 149 -8.91 9.64 2.52
CA ASN A 149 -8.79 8.37 3.24
C ASN A 149 -8.71 8.53 4.76
N ASP A 150 -7.97 9.52 5.25
CA ASP A 150 -7.88 9.85 6.68
C ASP A 150 -9.26 10.21 7.24
N PHE A 151 -10.01 11.05 6.55
CA PHE A 151 -11.32 11.47 7.01
C PHE A 151 -12.32 10.30 7.03
N MET A 152 -12.34 9.51 5.96
CA MET A 152 -13.33 8.43 5.79
C MET A 152 -13.09 7.23 6.69
N SER A 153 -11.84 6.96 7.04
CA SER A 153 -11.51 5.87 7.96
C SER A 153 -11.20 6.36 9.38
N LEU A 154 -11.33 7.67 9.64
CA LEU A 154 -10.87 8.32 10.87
C LEU A 154 -9.39 7.98 11.19
N GLY A 155 -8.56 7.88 10.15
CA GLY A 155 -7.15 7.50 10.22
C GLY A 155 -6.88 6.00 10.38
N ILE A 156 -7.90 5.16 10.59
CA ILE A 156 -7.73 3.71 10.81
C ILE A 156 -7.13 3.01 9.59
N HIS A 157 -7.32 3.53 8.37
CA HIS A 157 -6.68 2.96 7.17
C HIS A 157 -5.16 2.87 7.27
N ARG A 158 -4.51 3.77 8.04
CA ARG A 158 -3.07 3.72 8.26
C ARG A 158 -2.68 2.44 9.01
N LEU A 159 -3.45 2.08 10.03
CA LEU A 159 -3.26 0.83 10.79
C LEU A 159 -3.53 -0.39 9.94
N TRP A 160 -4.53 -0.35 9.06
CA TRP A 160 -4.78 -1.44 8.12
C TRP A 160 -3.62 -1.64 7.14
N LYS A 161 -3.03 -0.55 6.64
CA LYS A 161 -1.86 -0.59 5.75
C LYS A 161 -0.63 -1.11 6.49
N ASP A 162 -0.38 -0.65 7.71
CA ASP A 162 0.71 -1.16 8.56
C ASP A 162 0.58 -2.66 8.81
N TYR A 163 -0.62 -3.09 9.17
CA TYR A 163 -0.93 -4.50 9.40
C TYR A 163 -0.82 -5.33 8.11
N PHE A 164 -1.32 -4.80 6.99
CA PHE A 164 -1.21 -5.45 5.68
C PHE A 164 0.25 -5.75 5.34
N ILE A 165 1.13 -4.75 5.43
CA ILE A 165 2.57 -4.92 5.17
C ILE A 165 3.22 -5.90 6.14
N SER A 166 2.96 -5.74 7.44
CA SER A 166 3.48 -6.66 8.47
C SER A 166 3.06 -8.11 8.20
N SER A 167 1.81 -8.33 7.81
CA SER A 167 1.27 -9.66 7.50
C SER A 167 1.85 -10.29 6.22
N LEU A 168 2.47 -9.49 5.35
CA LEU A 168 3.19 -9.97 4.16
C LEU A 168 4.68 -10.17 4.45
N ASN A 169 5.18 -9.52 5.50
CA ASN A 169 6.56 -9.60 5.98
C ASN A 169 7.62 -9.50 4.86
N PRO A 170 7.58 -8.45 4.01
CA PRO A 170 8.48 -8.31 2.86
C PRO A 170 9.95 -8.29 3.32
N GLY A 171 10.85 -8.86 2.52
CA GLY A 171 12.27 -9.00 2.84
C GLY A 171 12.61 -10.20 3.74
N ALA A 172 11.63 -10.88 4.36
CA ALA A 172 11.85 -12.13 5.07
C ALA A 172 11.98 -13.30 4.09
N THR A 173 13.16 -13.48 3.53
CA THR A 173 13.47 -14.53 2.55
C THR A 173 14.16 -15.73 3.18
N ASN A 174 14.12 -16.88 2.50
CA ASN A 174 14.90 -18.06 2.86
C ASN A 174 15.71 -18.55 1.65
N PRO A 175 17.05 -18.47 1.66
CA PRO A 175 17.90 -17.93 2.72
C PRO A 175 17.69 -16.41 2.97
N PRO A 176 18.03 -15.91 4.19
CA PRO A 176 17.91 -14.49 4.52
C PRO A 176 18.72 -13.58 3.58
N GLY A 177 18.17 -12.41 3.27
CA GLY A 177 18.84 -11.40 2.44
C GLY A 177 18.76 -11.65 0.93
N GLN A 178 17.98 -12.62 0.46
CA GLN A 178 17.76 -12.83 -0.97
C GLN A 178 16.99 -11.67 -1.60
N ALA A 179 17.20 -11.51 -2.91
CA ALA A 179 16.50 -10.50 -3.68
C ALA A 179 15.00 -10.81 -3.76
N GLN A 180 14.18 -9.78 -3.53
CA GLN A 180 12.72 -9.87 -3.69
C GLN A 180 12.24 -8.74 -4.59
N ARG A 181 11.41 -9.07 -5.58
CA ARG A 181 10.79 -8.12 -6.50
C ARG A 181 9.30 -8.01 -6.22
N ILE A 182 8.86 -6.80 -5.90
CA ILE A 182 7.48 -6.50 -5.53
C ILE A 182 6.88 -5.59 -6.62
N LEU A 183 5.64 -5.85 -7.02
CA LEU A 183 4.85 -4.94 -7.85
C LEU A 183 3.67 -4.44 -7.03
N ASP A 184 3.61 -3.12 -6.82
CA ASP A 184 2.52 -2.45 -6.13
C ASP A 184 1.64 -1.72 -7.15
N VAL A 185 0.44 -2.27 -7.39
CA VAL A 185 -0.47 -1.83 -8.45
C VAL A 185 -1.57 -0.93 -7.90
N ALA A 186 -1.93 0.10 -8.67
CA ALA A 186 -2.80 1.20 -8.26
C ALA A 186 -2.27 1.92 -7.00
N GLY A 187 -0.94 1.94 -6.87
CA GLY A 187 -0.21 2.48 -5.72
C GLY A 187 0.47 3.82 -6.02
N GLY A 188 -0.03 4.62 -6.97
CA GLY A 188 0.72 5.72 -7.57
C GLY A 188 1.35 6.71 -6.59
N THR A 189 0.73 6.99 -5.44
CA THR A 189 1.27 7.88 -4.39
C THR A 189 2.41 7.28 -3.56
N GLY A 190 2.67 5.99 -3.71
CA GLY A 190 3.81 5.25 -3.15
C GLY A 190 3.68 4.80 -1.69
N ASP A 191 2.58 5.08 -0.98
CA ASP A 191 2.44 4.78 0.46
C ASP A 191 2.74 3.31 0.80
N ILE A 192 2.14 2.35 0.08
CA ILE A 192 2.36 0.91 0.29
C ILE A 192 3.79 0.50 -0.10
N ALA A 193 4.25 0.90 -1.27
CA ALA A 193 5.61 0.62 -1.74
C ALA A 193 6.70 1.12 -0.77
N PHE A 194 6.53 2.31 -0.18
CA PHE A 194 7.48 2.87 0.78
C PHE A 194 7.49 2.05 2.07
N ARG A 195 6.33 1.57 2.50
CA ARG A 195 6.20 0.68 3.67
C ARG A 195 6.82 -0.69 3.43
N HIS A 196 6.72 -1.24 2.21
CA HIS A 196 7.43 -2.47 1.86
C HIS A 196 8.94 -2.33 2.07
N LEU A 197 9.53 -1.26 1.52
CA LEU A 197 10.96 -1.01 1.66
C LEU A 197 11.36 -0.76 3.11
N GLN A 198 10.59 0.06 3.83
CA GLN A 198 10.85 0.32 5.24
C GLN A 198 10.84 -0.98 6.06
N HIS A 199 9.79 -1.80 5.91
CA HIS A 199 9.68 -3.07 6.63
C HIS A 199 10.82 -4.02 6.25
N ALA A 200 11.11 -4.18 4.96
CA ALA A 200 12.18 -5.06 4.51
C ALA A 200 13.57 -4.64 5.05
N HIS A 201 13.88 -3.35 5.01
CA HIS A 201 15.19 -2.84 5.38
C HIS A 201 15.36 -2.76 6.90
N GLU A 202 14.36 -2.26 7.63
CA GLU A 202 14.46 -1.98 9.06
C GLU A 202 14.11 -3.20 9.92
N PHE A 203 13.10 -3.98 9.53
CA PHE A 203 12.64 -5.12 10.32
C PHE A 203 13.33 -6.43 9.93
N ASN A 204 13.48 -6.67 8.63
CA ASN A 204 14.09 -7.90 8.10
C ASN A 204 15.55 -7.76 7.70
N CYS A 205 16.15 -6.55 7.84
CA CYS A 205 17.54 -6.27 7.50
C CYS A 205 17.92 -6.70 6.06
N ASN A 206 16.96 -6.65 5.13
CA ASN A 206 17.15 -7.09 3.75
C ASN A 206 17.08 -5.89 2.80
N PRO A 207 18.24 -5.33 2.36
CA PRO A 207 18.28 -4.23 1.41
C PRO A 207 18.06 -4.66 -0.05
N ASN A 208 17.94 -5.96 -0.33
CA ASN A 208 17.80 -6.51 -1.68
C ASN A 208 16.33 -6.60 -2.12
N VAL A 209 15.46 -5.75 -1.57
CA VAL A 209 14.05 -5.66 -1.99
C VAL A 209 13.90 -4.51 -2.96
N SER A 210 13.24 -4.76 -4.08
CA SER A 210 12.90 -3.73 -5.08
C SER A 210 11.39 -3.67 -5.28
N VAL A 211 10.86 -2.47 -5.46
CA VAL A 211 9.42 -2.26 -5.64
C VAL A 211 9.17 -1.46 -6.93
N ILE A 212 8.31 -2.01 -7.78
CA ILE A 212 7.76 -1.34 -8.95
C ILE A 212 6.41 -0.76 -8.54
N ILE A 213 6.29 0.57 -8.52
CA ILE A 213 5.02 1.26 -8.31
C ILE A 213 4.34 1.40 -9.66
N SER A 214 3.15 0.83 -9.80
CA SER A 214 2.37 0.91 -11.03
C SER A 214 1.02 1.56 -10.82
N ASP A 215 0.66 2.48 -11.72
CA ASP A 215 -0.64 3.13 -11.73
C ASP A 215 -1.01 3.49 -13.17
N ILE A 216 -2.31 3.57 -13.48
CA ILE A 216 -2.77 4.04 -14.79
C ILE A 216 -2.79 5.57 -14.85
N ASN A 217 -2.82 6.25 -13.68
CA ASN A 217 -2.90 7.70 -13.59
C ASN A 217 -1.49 8.32 -13.43
N PRO A 218 -1.02 9.11 -14.41
CA PRO A 218 0.29 9.74 -14.34
C PRO A 218 0.41 10.82 -13.24
N ASP A 219 -0.69 11.47 -12.86
CA ASP A 219 -0.68 12.50 -11.79
C ASP A 219 -0.41 11.83 -10.43
N MET A 220 -1.01 10.67 -10.19
CA MET A 220 -0.76 9.87 -8.98
C MET A 220 0.71 9.44 -8.91
N LEU A 221 1.27 8.95 -10.02
CA LEU A 221 2.71 8.62 -10.11
C LEU A 221 3.58 9.87 -9.90
N GLY A 222 3.16 11.03 -10.38
CA GLY A 222 3.83 12.31 -10.13
C GLY A 222 3.94 12.62 -8.64
N VAL A 223 2.84 12.46 -7.90
CA VAL A 223 2.82 12.59 -6.43
C VAL A 223 3.76 11.59 -5.77
N GLY A 224 3.73 10.32 -6.17
CA GLY A 224 4.62 9.28 -5.64
C GLY A 224 6.10 9.58 -5.88
N ARG A 225 6.45 10.02 -7.09
CA ARG A 225 7.83 10.45 -7.42
C ARG A 225 8.27 11.59 -6.52
N GLN A 226 7.44 12.62 -6.35
CA GLN A 226 7.78 13.75 -5.49
C GLN A 226 7.99 13.32 -4.04
N ARG A 227 7.13 12.45 -3.50
CA ARG A 227 7.25 11.93 -2.14
C ARG A 227 8.48 11.04 -1.95
N SER A 228 8.84 10.27 -2.98
CA SER A 228 10.02 9.38 -2.93
C SER A 228 11.33 10.14 -2.69
N LEU A 229 11.41 11.42 -3.07
CA LEU A 229 12.59 12.27 -2.85
C LEU A 229 12.90 12.48 -1.37
N ALA A 230 11.92 12.32 -0.48
CA ALA A 230 12.11 12.45 0.97
C ALA A 230 12.61 11.14 1.63
N LEU A 231 12.68 10.04 0.88
CA LEU A 231 13.14 8.75 1.41
C LEU A 231 14.67 8.66 1.48
N PRO A 232 15.24 7.73 2.27
CA PRO A 232 16.66 7.44 2.22
C PRO A 232 17.13 7.05 0.80
N ALA A 233 18.37 7.40 0.44
CA ALA A 233 18.91 7.12 -0.89
C ALA A 233 18.84 5.63 -1.28
N SER A 234 19.03 4.73 -0.30
CA SER A 234 18.89 3.28 -0.50
C SER A 234 17.46 2.87 -0.90
N HIS A 235 16.43 3.54 -0.37
CA HIS A 235 15.04 3.27 -0.71
C HIS A 235 14.72 3.86 -2.09
N GLN A 236 15.23 5.07 -2.39
CA GLN A 236 15.07 5.68 -3.70
C GLN A 236 15.61 4.80 -4.83
N SER A 237 16.81 4.21 -4.64
CA SER A 237 17.41 3.29 -5.63
C SER A 237 16.66 1.97 -5.81
N ALA A 238 15.83 1.58 -4.84
CA ALA A 238 15.03 0.35 -4.87
C ALA A 238 13.64 0.54 -5.51
N LEU A 239 13.27 1.79 -5.85
CA LEU A 239 11.98 2.13 -6.43
C LEU A 239 12.06 2.32 -7.95
N SER A 240 11.03 1.86 -8.64
CA SER A 240 10.75 2.23 -10.02
C SER A 240 9.27 2.53 -10.20
N PHE A 241 8.93 3.28 -11.24
CA PHE A 241 7.56 3.76 -11.47
C PHE A 241 7.14 3.42 -12.90
N LEU A 242 5.94 2.86 -13.04
CA LEU A 242 5.41 2.34 -14.29
C LEU A 242 3.96 2.78 -14.52
N GLU A 243 3.74 3.61 -15.54
CA GLU A 243 2.39 3.91 -16.02
C GLU A 243 1.85 2.70 -16.80
N ALA A 244 0.86 2.00 -16.23
CA ALA A 244 0.29 0.80 -16.84
C ALA A 244 -1.14 0.53 -16.39
N ASN A 245 -1.89 -0.14 -17.28
CA ASN A 245 -3.17 -0.74 -16.95
C ASN A 245 -2.94 -2.09 -16.26
N ALA A 246 -3.47 -2.26 -15.05
CA ALA A 246 -3.39 -3.51 -14.29
C ALA A 246 -4.02 -4.72 -14.99
N GLU A 247 -4.98 -4.48 -15.89
CA GLU A 247 -5.70 -5.52 -16.63
C GLU A 247 -4.90 -6.07 -17.81
N VAL A 248 -3.89 -5.32 -18.26
CA VAL A 248 -2.97 -5.69 -19.34
C VAL A 248 -1.62 -5.02 -19.05
N LEU A 249 -0.77 -5.68 -18.26
CA LEU A 249 0.54 -5.13 -17.92
C LEU A 249 1.45 -5.12 -19.17
N PRO A 250 2.32 -4.11 -19.33
CA PRO A 250 3.19 -4.03 -20.48
C PRO A 250 4.19 -5.18 -20.50
N SER A 251 4.70 -5.51 -21.69
CA SER A 251 5.68 -6.60 -21.90
C SER A 251 7.00 -6.45 -21.14
N GLN A 252 7.23 -5.29 -20.51
CA GLN A 252 8.35 -5.04 -19.60
C GLN A 252 8.20 -5.81 -18.28
N ILE A 253 6.98 -6.20 -17.90
CA ILE A 253 6.70 -7.07 -16.77
C ILE A 253 6.54 -8.50 -17.29
N GLU A 254 7.65 -9.22 -17.22
CA GLU A 254 7.76 -10.60 -17.69
C GLU A 254 6.91 -11.56 -16.85
N ASP A 255 6.47 -12.65 -17.48
CA ASP A 255 5.84 -13.78 -16.82
C ASP A 255 6.78 -14.35 -15.74
N ASN A 256 6.23 -14.79 -14.62
CA ASN A 256 7.01 -15.44 -13.56
C ASN A 256 8.24 -14.63 -13.10
N SER A 257 8.12 -13.31 -13.00
CA SER A 257 9.26 -12.43 -12.71
C SER A 257 9.20 -11.76 -11.33
N LEU A 258 8.03 -11.78 -10.69
CA LEU A 258 7.75 -11.10 -9.43
C LEU A 258 7.51 -12.08 -8.28
N ASP A 259 7.92 -11.71 -7.07
CA ASP A 259 7.77 -12.51 -5.86
C ASP A 259 6.48 -12.14 -5.10
N LEU A 260 6.11 -10.86 -5.14
CA LEU A 260 4.93 -10.32 -4.46
C LEU A 260 4.20 -9.32 -5.35
N TYR A 261 2.88 -9.44 -5.41
CA TYR A 261 1.97 -8.51 -6.07
C TYR A 261 1.06 -7.91 -5.00
N THR A 262 1.08 -6.60 -4.84
CA THR A 262 0.20 -5.88 -3.92
C THR A 262 -0.73 -4.93 -4.64
N VAL A 263 -1.94 -4.79 -4.11
CA VAL A 263 -2.89 -3.74 -4.49
C VAL A 263 -3.69 -3.34 -3.26
N ALA A 264 -3.62 -2.07 -2.88
CA ALA A 264 -4.33 -1.54 -1.71
C ALA A 264 -5.31 -0.43 -2.11
N PHE A 265 -6.59 -0.63 -1.81
CA PHE A 265 -7.67 0.30 -2.09
C PHE A 265 -7.77 0.77 -3.55
N GLY A 266 -7.33 -0.06 -4.50
CA GLY A 266 -7.33 0.23 -5.92
C GLY A 266 -8.23 -0.67 -6.75
N ILE A 267 -8.22 -1.98 -6.49
CA ILE A 267 -8.78 -3.01 -7.37
C ILE A 267 -10.29 -2.88 -7.60
N ARG A 268 -11.04 -2.31 -6.64
CA ARG A 268 -12.48 -2.07 -6.81
C ARG A 268 -12.81 -1.16 -7.99
N ASN A 269 -11.86 -0.33 -8.42
CA ASN A 269 -12.03 0.63 -9.50
C ASN A 269 -11.68 0.04 -10.88
N PHE A 270 -11.13 -1.18 -10.95
CA PHE A 270 -10.78 -1.82 -12.22
C PHE A 270 -12.05 -2.11 -13.03
N SER A 271 -11.96 -1.93 -14.35
CA SER A 271 -13.03 -2.27 -15.28
C SER A 271 -13.28 -3.77 -15.34
N ASN A 272 -12.21 -4.57 -15.29
CA ASN A 272 -12.24 -6.01 -15.41
C ASN A 272 -11.34 -6.65 -14.34
N ILE A 273 -11.89 -6.83 -13.13
CA ILE A 273 -11.19 -7.49 -12.01
C ILE A 273 -10.67 -8.89 -12.39
N PRO A 274 -11.44 -9.77 -13.07
CA PRO A 274 -10.91 -11.07 -13.51
C PRO A 274 -9.67 -10.97 -14.41
N ALA A 275 -9.62 -10.00 -15.34
CA ALA A 275 -8.45 -9.80 -16.19
C ALA A 275 -7.23 -9.37 -15.36
N ALA A 276 -7.40 -8.42 -14.43
CA ALA A 276 -6.32 -8.00 -13.55
C ALA A 276 -5.80 -9.13 -12.64
N LEU A 277 -6.69 -9.98 -12.11
CA LEU A 277 -6.28 -11.15 -11.32
C LEU A 277 -5.48 -12.16 -12.17
N LYS A 278 -5.87 -12.37 -13.44
CA LYS A 278 -5.11 -13.21 -14.38
C LYS A 278 -3.74 -12.62 -14.71
N GLU A 279 -3.66 -11.30 -14.90
CA GLU A 279 -2.37 -10.62 -15.10
C GLU A 279 -1.48 -10.74 -13.86
N ALA A 280 -2.04 -10.53 -12.66
CA ALA A 280 -1.32 -10.75 -11.41
C ALA A 280 -0.78 -12.19 -11.32
N HIS A 281 -1.60 -13.17 -11.70
CA HIS A 281 -1.16 -14.57 -11.75
C HIS A 281 -0.06 -14.81 -12.79
N ARG A 282 -0.14 -14.20 -13.99
CA ARG A 282 0.88 -14.33 -15.04
C ARG A 282 2.25 -13.87 -14.56
N VAL A 283 2.33 -12.68 -13.95
CA VAL A 283 3.59 -12.01 -13.61
C VAL A 283 4.27 -12.57 -12.36
N LEU A 284 3.52 -13.18 -11.46
CA LEU A 284 4.07 -13.83 -10.26
C LEU A 284 4.82 -15.11 -10.62
N LYS A 285 5.95 -15.35 -9.93
CA LYS A 285 6.68 -16.63 -9.95
C LYS A 285 5.84 -17.75 -9.34
N PRO A 286 6.09 -19.03 -9.66
CA PRO A 286 5.61 -20.14 -8.84
C PRO A 286 6.03 -19.94 -7.38
N GLY A 287 5.09 -20.07 -6.43
CA GLY A 287 5.26 -19.71 -5.03
C GLY A 287 5.12 -18.21 -4.71
N GLY A 288 4.99 -17.35 -5.72
CA GLY A 288 4.77 -15.91 -5.56
C GLY A 288 3.38 -15.62 -4.99
N VAL A 289 3.26 -14.50 -4.28
CA VAL A 289 2.04 -14.16 -3.52
C VAL A 289 1.33 -12.97 -4.14
N PHE A 290 0.03 -13.11 -4.36
CA PHE A 290 -0.91 -12.02 -4.58
C PHE A 290 -1.50 -11.60 -3.23
N ALA A 291 -1.51 -10.30 -2.96
CA ALA A 291 -2.09 -9.73 -1.77
C ALA A 291 -2.90 -8.47 -2.09
N CYS A 292 -4.12 -8.42 -1.57
CA CYS A 292 -5.02 -7.30 -1.77
C CYS A 292 -5.55 -6.80 -0.43
N LEU A 293 -5.49 -5.49 -0.20
CA LEU A 293 -6.18 -4.81 0.88
C LEU A 293 -7.30 -3.97 0.27
N GLU A 294 -8.56 -4.26 0.57
CA GLU A 294 -9.68 -3.53 -0.03
C GLU A 294 -10.85 -3.39 0.95
N PHE A 295 -11.69 -2.39 0.73
CA PHE A 295 -12.98 -2.30 1.41
C PHE A 295 -13.86 -3.51 1.08
N SER A 296 -14.65 -3.93 2.06
CA SER A 296 -15.41 -5.17 1.99
C SER A 296 -16.79 -5.02 2.65
N LYS A 297 -17.50 -6.14 2.74
CA LYS A 297 -18.85 -6.21 3.30
C LYS A 297 -18.84 -6.53 4.79
N VAL A 298 -19.63 -5.79 5.54
CA VAL A 298 -19.80 -5.96 6.99
C VAL A 298 -20.90 -7.01 7.30
N ASP A 299 -21.03 -8.04 6.45
CA ASP A 299 -22.20 -8.92 6.44
C ASP A 299 -22.30 -9.80 7.71
N LYS A 300 -21.17 -10.07 8.36
CA LYS A 300 -21.12 -10.85 9.63
C LYS A 300 -21.84 -10.16 10.79
N HIS A 301 -22.09 -8.85 10.70
CA HIS A 301 -22.71 -8.06 11.78
C HIS A 301 -23.88 -7.21 11.23
N PRO A 302 -25.10 -7.76 11.09
CA PRO A 302 -26.22 -7.10 10.39
C PRO A 302 -26.60 -5.72 10.93
N ILE A 303 -26.60 -5.55 12.25
CA ILE A 303 -26.90 -4.26 12.90
C ILE A 303 -25.82 -3.24 12.56
N PHE A 304 -24.55 -3.63 12.69
CA PHE A 304 -23.41 -2.77 12.38
C PHE A 304 -23.37 -2.42 10.88
N ASN A 305 -23.66 -3.38 10.00
CA ASN A 305 -23.77 -3.17 8.55
C ASN A 305 -24.84 -2.12 8.22
N THR A 306 -26.00 -2.19 8.87
CA THR A 306 -27.09 -1.23 8.65
C THR A 306 -26.67 0.19 9.03
N ILE A 307 -26.04 0.35 10.19
CA ILE A 307 -25.54 1.65 10.66
C ILE A 307 -24.43 2.16 9.73
N TYR A 308 -23.49 1.29 9.37
CA TYR A 308 -22.39 1.59 8.46
C TYR A 308 -22.92 2.04 7.09
N LYS A 309 -23.86 1.31 6.48
CA LYS A 309 -24.47 1.70 5.20
C LYS A 309 -25.18 3.05 5.30
N GLN A 310 -25.97 3.29 6.35
CA GLN A 310 -26.64 4.58 6.51
C GLN A 310 -25.64 5.74 6.65
N TRP A 311 -24.57 5.55 7.42
CA TRP A 311 -23.51 6.53 7.57
C TRP A 311 -22.72 6.73 6.27
N SER A 312 -22.35 5.65 5.57
CA SER A 312 -21.60 5.72 4.33
C SER A 312 -22.42 6.40 3.22
N PHE A 313 -23.68 6.01 3.00
CA PHE A 313 -24.49 6.58 1.90
C PHE A 313 -24.97 8.02 2.14
N LYS A 314 -25.11 8.44 3.40
CA LYS A 314 -25.65 9.77 3.72
C LYS A 314 -24.59 10.71 4.30
N GLY A 315 -23.77 10.22 5.22
CA GLY A 315 -22.77 11.01 5.93
C GLY A 315 -21.57 11.33 5.06
N ILE A 316 -20.93 10.31 4.46
CA ILE A 316 -19.68 10.49 3.73
C ILE A 316 -19.81 11.51 2.57
N PRO A 317 -20.80 11.43 1.65
CA PRO A 317 -20.91 12.39 0.54
C PRO A 317 -21.22 13.81 1.01
N LEU A 318 -22.04 13.97 2.05
CA LEU A 318 -22.34 15.29 2.61
C LEU A 318 -21.11 15.93 3.23
N ILE A 319 -20.28 15.14 3.92
CA ILE A 319 -19.07 15.68 4.51
C ILE A 319 -18.00 15.94 3.44
N GLY A 320 -17.90 15.09 2.42
CA GLY A 320 -17.06 15.35 1.24
C GLY A 320 -17.39 16.70 0.59
N GLN A 321 -18.68 17.00 0.40
CA GLN A 321 -19.13 18.30 -0.08
C GLN A 321 -18.71 19.47 0.83
N LEU A 322 -18.81 19.30 2.14
CA LEU A 322 -18.54 20.36 3.12
C LEU A 322 -17.05 20.61 3.34
N VAL A 323 -16.22 19.57 3.28
CA VAL A 323 -14.80 19.64 3.64
C VAL A 323 -13.91 19.75 2.40
N ALA A 324 -14.21 19.01 1.34
CA ALA A 324 -13.40 18.92 0.14
C ALA A 324 -14.03 19.60 -1.08
N GLY A 325 -15.29 20.04 -0.98
CA GLY A 325 -16.03 20.61 -2.12
C GLY A 325 -16.33 19.60 -3.22
N ASP A 326 -16.14 18.30 -2.97
CA ASP A 326 -16.22 17.25 -3.96
C ASP A 326 -17.18 16.17 -3.46
N ARG A 327 -18.47 16.27 -3.83
CA ARG A 327 -19.46 15.27 -3.44
C ARG A 327 -19.40 14.03 -4.33
N ASP A 328 -19.14 14.23 -5.62
CA ASP A 328 -19.27 13.18 -6.63
C ASP A 328 -18.21 12.11 -6.46
N SER A 329 -16.96 12.49 -6.12
CA SER A 329 -15.89 11.52 -5.82
C SER A 329 -16.22 10.66 -4.59
N TYR A 330 -16.83 11.25 -3.56
CA TYR A 330 -17.23 10.54 -2.35
C TYR A 330 -18.48 9.68 -2.55
N GLN A 331 -19.42 10.13 -3.38
CA GLN A 331 -20.56 9.31 -3.81
C GLN A 331 -20.06 8.09 -4.58
N TYR A 332 -19.20 8.29 -5.59
CA TYR A 332 -18.60 7.20 -6.36
C TYR A 332 -17.87 6.21 -5.46
N LEU A 333 -17.11 6.70 -4.46
CA LEU A 333 -16.45 5.82 -3.50
C LEU A 333 -17.44 4.86 -2.83
N VAL A 334 -18.51 5.39 -2.24
CA VAL A 334 -19.46 4.56 -1.49
C VAL A 334 -20.14 3.55 -2.42
N GLU A 335 -20.49 3.98 -3.63
CA GLU A 335 -21.08 3.09 -4.63
C GLU A 335 -20.09 2.02 -5.11
N SER A 336 -18.80 2.34 -5.26
CA SER A 336 -17.75 1.40 -5.63
C SER A 336 -17.57 0.31 -4.57
N ILE A 337 -17.61 0.68 -3.29
CA ILE A 337 -17.58 -0.28 -2.16
C ILE A 337 -18.83 -1.15 -2.17
N GLU A 338 -20.00 -0.58 -2.49
CA GLU A 338 -21.23 -1.36 -2.53
C GLU A 338 -21.29 -2.33 -3.72
N ARG A 339 -20.66 -2.00 -4.84
CA ARG A 339 -20.54 -2.89 -6.00
C ARG A 339 -19.44 -3.94 -5.86
N PHE A 340 -18.45 -3.72 -5.01
CA PHE A 340 -17.34 -4.66 -4.85
C PHE A 340 -17.84 -6.02 -4.33
N PRO A 341 -17.30 -7.15 -4.83
CA PRO A 341 -17.71 -8.48 -4.39
C PRO A 341 -17.52 -8.67 -2.88
N SER A 342 -18.34 -9.54 -2.27
CA SER A 342 -18.13 -9.94 -0.89
C SER A 342 -16.82 -10.71 -0.72
N GLN A 343 -16.37 -10.89 0.52
CA GLN A 343 -15.12 -11.58 0.84
C GLN A 343 -15.01 -12.95 0.17
N THR A 344 -16.08 -13.75 0.25
CA THR A 344 -16.11 -15.10 -0.31
C THR A 344 -16.13 -15.07 -1.83
N GLN A 345 -16.92 -14.16 -2.42
CA GLN A 345 -16.95 -13.97 -3.87
C GLN A 345 -15.59 -13.54 -4.41
N PHE A 346 -14.93 -12.57 -3.78
CA PHE A 346 -13.62 -12.11 -4.22
C PHE A 346 -12.53 -13.18 -4.02
N ARG A 347 -12.57 -13.93 -2.92
CA ARG A 347 -11.73 -15.12 -2.74
C ARG A 347 -11.91 -16.13 -3.87
N ASP A 348 -13.15 -16.40 -4.26
CA ASP A 348 -13.42 -17.39 -5.31
C ASP A 348 -12.96 -16.86 -6.69
N MET A 349 -13.08 -15.56 -6.96
CA MET A 349 -12.46 -14.94 -8.14
C MET A 349 -10.92 -15.07 -8.15
N ILE A 350 -10.26 -14.97 -6.98
CA ILE A 350 -8.82 -15.20 -6.84
C ILE A 350 -8.48 -16.66 -7.18
N LYS A 351 -9.26 -17.63 -6.70
CA LYS A 351 -9.08 -19.05 -7.06
C LYS A 351 -9.29 -19.29 -8.56
N ASP A 352 -10.31 -18.68 -9.15
CA ASP A 352 -10.62 -18.81 -10.59
C ASP A 352 -9.50 -18.25 -11.48
N ALA A 353 -8.69 -17.32 -10.97
CA ALA A 353 -7.51 -16.81 -11.66
C ALA A 353 -6.30 -17.77 -11.60
N GLY A 354 -6.36 -18.85 -10.82
CA GLY A 354 -5.33 -19.89 -10.71
C GLY A 354 -4.57 -19.91 -9.39
N PHE A 355 -4.91 -19.03 -8.44
CA PHE A 355 -4.24 -19.00 -7.13
C PHE A 355 -4.76 -20.07 -6.17
N VAL A 356 -3.85 -20.57 -5.34
CA VAL A 356 -4.20 -21.37 -4.16
C VAL A 356 -4.33 -20.44 -2.96
N VAL A 357 -5.43 -20.57 -2.21
CA VAL A 357 -5.67 -19.77 -1.00
C VAL A 357 -5.59 -20.66 0.23
N ALA A 358 -4.99 -20.15 1.30
CA ALA A 358 -4.89 -20.85 2.58
C ALA A 358 -6.05 -20.46 3.52
N GLY A 359 -6.60 -21.45 4.24
CA GLY A 359 -7.73 -21.22 5.15
C GLY A 359 -8.94 -20.61 4.44
N GLU A 360 -9.52 -19.56 5.04
CA GLU A 360 -10.61 -18.80 4.41
C GLU A 360 -10.14 -17.99 3.19
N GLY A 361 -8.84 -17.78 2.99
CA GLY A 361 -8.29 -16.98 1.89
C GLY A 361 -8.44 -15.46 2.06
N TYR A 362 -9.01 -15.02 3.18
CA TYR A 362 -9.12 -13.62 3.55
C TYR A 362 -9.15 -13.41 5.06
N GLU A 363 -8.87 -12.18 5.49
CA GLU A 363 -8.93 -11.73 6.87
C GLU A 363 -9.73 -10.43 6.95
N ASP A 364 -10.75 -10.39 7.82
CA ASP A 364 -11.57 -9.20 8.02
C ASP A 364 -10.89 -8.22 8.98
N LEU A 365 -10.81 -6.96 8.56
CA LEU A 365 -10.35 -5.84 9.37
C LEU A 365 -11.54 -4.98 9.82
N THR A 366 -11.52 -4.56 11.07
CA THR A 366 -12.57 -3.69 11.65
C THR A 366 -13.98 -4.24 11.45
N GLY A 367 -14.17 -5.54 11.72
CA GLY A 367 -15.47 -6.21 11.59
C GLY A 367 -15.95 -6.39 10.14
N GLY A 368 -15.04 -6.30 9.16
CA GLY A 368 -15.33 -6.51 7.73
C GLY A 368 -15.48 -5.24 6.91
N ILE A 369 -15.17 -4.05 7.48
CA ILE A 369 -15.12 -2.80 6.71
C ILE A 369 -14.07 -2.89 5.61
N ALA A 370 -12.91 -3.44 5.94
CA ALA A 370 -11.87 -3.79 4.98
C ALA A 370 -11.50 -5.27 5.16
N ALA A 371 -10.90 -5.86 4.15
CA ALA A 371 -10.39 -7.21 4.20
C ALA A 371 -9.02 -7.30 3.50
N ILE A 372 -8.19 -8.22 3.99
CA ILE A 372 -6.96 -8.63 3.32
C ILE A 372 -7.22 -9.97 2.66
N HIS A 373 -7.06 -10.04 1.34
CA HIS A 373 -7.13 -11.29 0.58
C HIS A 373 -5.72 -11.69 0.13
N LYS A 374 -5.42 -12.99 0.22
CA LYS A 374 -4.12 -13.53 -0.20
C LYS A 374 -4.30 -14.79 -1.04
N GLY A 375 -3.50 -14.91 -2.09
CA GLY A 375 -3.41 -16.10 -2.93
C GLY A 375 -1.96 -16.38 -3.30
N MET A 376 -1.57 -17.64 -3.38
CA MET A 376 -0.23 -18.05 -3.81
C MET A 376 -0.32 -18.72 -5.16
N LYS A 377 0.58 -18.37 -6.08
CA LYS A 377 0.71 -19.08 -7.35
C LYS A 377 1.27 -20.49 -7.08
N PRO A 378 0.65 -21.57 -7.57
CA PRO A 378 1.15 -22.93 -7.39
C PRO A 378 2.62 -23.08 -7.85
N VAL A 379 3.37 -23.93 -7.15
CA VAL A 379 4.78 -24.25 -7.44
C VAL A 379 4.94 -25.21 -8.61
#